data_AF-A0A8T7E4G0-F1
#
_entry.id   AF-A0A8T7E4G0-F1
#
_cell.length_a   1.000
_cell.length_b   1.000
_cell.length_c   1.000
_cell.angle_alpha   90.00
_cell.angle_beta   90.00
_cell.angle_gamma   90.00
#
_symmetry.space_group_name_H-M   'P 1'
#
loop_
_entity.id
_entity.type
_entity.pdbx_description
1 polymer ?
#
loop_
_entity_poly.entity_id
_entity_poly.type
_entity_poly.pdbx_seq_one_letter_code
_entity_poly.pdbx_strand_id
1 'polypeptide(L)'
;MSAVTLTAALIYSCGAAAAIVWDGPDVLFSKVGTQPDSVQDVLSAEVSLTRGNSGILFNPLGGDTGPAVGTPTGTRWAFDTAIGNPGDAAFAAANFAELTFLPFLAAVGGPTSAGGAGVPNVVLGNPGVLHLVAADVYLDIQFLSWTSAFDNPGSAVEYLRSSAAVVPVPAALPLFAAGLALLRWRGRAPRAPRHH
;
A
#
# COMPACT_ATOMS: atom_id res chain seq x y z
N MET A 1 61.01 -11.41 -1.76
CA MET A 1 60.00 -10.82 -0.87
C MET A 1 58.72 -10.69 -1.69
N SER A 2 57.82 -11.67 -1.63
CA SER A 2 56.56 -11.65 -2.39
C SER A 2 55.45 -11.15 -1.48
N ALA A 3 54.83 -10.02 -1.85
CA ALA A 3 53.67 -9.49 -1.17
C ALA A 3 52.40 -10.20 -1.67
N VAL A 4 51.67 -10.83 -0.76
CA VAL A 4 50.34 -11.39 -1.01
C VAL A 4 49.33 -10.32 -0.65
N THR A 5 48.62 -9.80 -1.64
CA THR A 5 47.51 -8.86 -1.46
C THR A 5 46.23 -9.66 -1.20
N LEU A 6 45.71 -9.60 0.03
CA LEU A 6 44.36 -10.06 0.35
C LEU A 6 43.33 -9.05 -0.18
N THR A 7 42.48 -9.49 -1.10
CA THR A 7 41.27 -8.76 -1.48
C THR A 7 40.14 -9.19 -0.54
N ALA A 8 39.66 -8.28 0.30
CA ALA A 8 38.46 -8.52 1.10
C ALA A 8 37.22 -8.33 0.20
N ALA A 9 36.50 -9.43 -0.06
CA ALA A 9 35.21 -9.37 -0.71
C ALA A 9 34.17 -8.88 0.31
N LEU A 10 33.61 -7.69 0.08
CA LEU A 10 32.52 -7.13 0.86
C LEU A 10 31.23 -7.84 0.45
N ILE A 11 30.80 -8.84 1.23
CA ILE A 11 29.51 -9.50 1.05
C ILE A 11 28.44 -8.53 1.55
N TYR A 12 27.73 -7.86 0.64
CA TYR A 12 26.50 -7.16 0.96
C TYR A 12 25.41 -8.22 1.21
N SER A 13 25.22 -8.58 2.47
CA SER A 13 24.01 -9.27 2.91
C SER A 13 22.86 -8.26 2.85
N CYS A 14 22.18 -8.18 1.71
CA CYS A 14 20.85 -7.57 1.66
C CYS A 14 19.93 -8.46 2.49
N GLY A 15 19.65 -8.07 3.74
CA GLY A 15 18.64 -8.75 4.53
C GLY A 15 17.30 -8.59 3.83
N ALA A 16 16.69 -9.70 3.40
CA ALA A 16 15.29 -9.68 2.98
C ALA A 16 14.46 -9.21 4.18
N ALA A 17 13.72 -8.12 4.02
CA ALA A 17 12.74 -7.71 5.01
C ALA A 17 11.70 -8.82 5.12
N ALA A 18 11.25 -9.10 6.35
CA ALA A 18 10.17 -10.06 6.57
C ALA A 18 8.86 -9.51 5.99
N ALA A 19 8.04 -10.42 5.45
CA ALA A 19 6.68 -10.12 5.02
C ALA A 19 5.89 -9.39 6.12
N ILE A 20 5.15 -8.37 5.73
CA ILE A 20 4.32 -7.55 6.60
C ILE A 20 2.87 -7.96 6.35
N VAL A 21 2.13 -8.26 7.42
CA VAL A 21 0.68 -8.44 7.36
C VAL A 21 0.02 -7.17 7.86
N TRP A 22 -0.94 -6.65 7.11
CA TRP A 22 -1.81 -5.55 7.54
C TRP A 22 -3.03 -6.13 8.24
N ASP A 23 -3.06 -5.97 9.54
CA ASP A 23 -4.12 -6.42 10.47
C ASP A 23 -4.83 -5.24 11.16
N GLY A 24 -4.62 -4.03 10.64
CA GLY A 24 -5.30 -2.81 11.10
C GLY A 24 -6.78 -2.77 10.69
N PRO A 25 -7.50 -1.69 11.08
CA PRO A 25 -8.93 -1.56 10.82
C PRO A 25 -9.24 -1.55 9.31
N ASP A 26 -10.45 -1.96 8.98
CA ASP A 26 -10.92 -1.94 7.59
C ASP A 26 -11.06 -0.52 7.04
N VAL A 27 -10.65 -0.35 5.79
CA VAL A 27 -10.84 0.84 4.98
C VAL A 27 -11.84 0.50 3.88
N LEU A 28 -12.92 1.29 3.81
CA LEU A 28 -13.86 1.26 2.70
C LEU A 28 -13.34 2.16 1.58
N PHE A 29 -13.12 1.58 0.40
CA PHE A 29 -12.90 2.34 -0.82
C PHE A 29 -14.12 2.21 -1.73
N SER A 30 -14.56 3.34 -2.29
CA SER A 30 -15.70 3.39 -3.22
C SER A 30 -15.38 4.36 -4.36
N LYS A 31 -15.47 3.86 -5.60
CA LYS A 31 -15.50 4.68 -6.81
C LYS A 31 -16.81 4.40 -7.52
N VAL A 32 -17.60 5.43 -7.75
CA VAL A 32 -18.95 5.30 -8.32
C VAL A 32 -19.00 5.89 -9.72
N GLY A 33 -19.84 5.35 -10.60
CA GLY A 33 -20.09 6.03 -11.87
C GLY A 33 -18.93 6.00 -12.83
N THR A 34 -18.81 7.13 -13.50
CA THR A 34 -17.69 7.50 -14.37
C THR A 34 -16.79 8.51 -13.66
N GLN A 35 -16.64 8.39 -12.34
CA GLN A 35 -15.69 9.21 -11.60
C GLN A 35 -14.29 9.11 -12.23
N PRO A 36 -13.51 10.21 -12.22
CA PRO A 36 -12.22 10.22 -12.89
C PRO A 36 -11.25 9.21 -12.27
N ASP A 37 -10.25 8.78 -13.05
CA ASP A 37 -9.20 7.85 -12.62
C ASP A 37 -8.28 8.43 -11.53
N SER A 38 -8.41 9.71 -11.20
CA SER A 38 -7.80 10.32 -10.02
C SER A 38 -8.45 9.89 -8.70
N VAL A 39 -9.64 9.27 -8.73
CA VAL A 39 -10.23 8.60 -7.56
C VAL A 39 -9.56 7.23 -7.42
N GLN A 40 -8.62 7.13 -6.47
CA GLN A 40 -7.78 5.95 -6.28
C GLN A 40 -7.64 5.64 -4.80
N ASP A 41 -7.47 4.37 -4.49
CA ASP A 41 -7.06 3.89 -3.18
C ASP A 41 -5.54 3.78 -3.12
N VAL A 42 -4.87 4.67 -2.40
CA VAL A 42 -3.41 4.68 -2.29
C VAL A 42 -2.98 3.75 -1.16
N LEU A 43 -2.32 2.65 -1.53
CA LEU A 43 -1.86 1.61 -0.60
C LEU A 43 -0.39 1.82 -0.22
N SER A 44 0.45 2.21 -1.17
CA SER A 44 1.87 2.49 -0.94
C SER A 44 2.38 3.56 -1.90
N ALA A 45 3.67 3.86 -1.82
CA ALA A 45 4.32 4.77 -2.77
C ALA A 45 4.26 4.28 -4.23
N GLU A 46 4.12 2.97 -4.44
CA GLU A 46 4.17 2.33 -5.77
C GLU A 46 2.83 1.70 -6.17
N VAL A 47 1.87 1.59 -5.25
CA VAL A 47 0.60 0.93 -5.51
C VAL A 47 -0.57 1.83 -5.10
N SER A 48 -1.37 2.19 -6.10
CA SER A 48 -2.74 2.61 -5.93
C SER A 48 -3.68 1.70 -6.72
N LEU A 49 -4.94 1.61 -6.32
CA LEU A 49 -5.96 0.88 -7.06
C LEU A 49 -7.05 1.82 -7.52
N THR A 50 -7.41 1.70 -8.79
CA THR A 50 -8.61 2.31 -9.36
C THR A 50 -9.13 1.44 -10.50
N ARG A 51 -10.26 1.85 -11.05
CA ARG A 51 -10.92 1.17 -12.17
C ARG A 51 -11.34 2.19 -13.21
N GLY A 52 -11.17 1.88 -14.49
CA GLY A 52 -11.54 2.80 -15.56
C GLY A 52 -13.06 2.82 -15.76
N ASN A 53 -13.54 3.57 -16.74
CA ASN A 53 -14.95 3.53 -17.14
C ASN A 53 -15.38 2.16 -17.69
N SER A 54 -14.44 1.26 -17.96
CA SER A 54 -14.65 -0.14 -18.33
C SER A 54 -13.45 -0.98 -17.89
N GLY A 55 -13.59 -2.32 -17.94
CA GLY A 55 -12.47 -3.24 -17.72
C GLY A 55 -12.19 -3.56 -16.24
N ILE A 56 -10.96 -4.00 -15.99
CA ILE A 56 -10.45 -4.45 -14.67
C ILE A 56 -9.78 -3.33 -13.86
N LEU A 57 -9.27 -3.67 -12.67
CA LEU A 57 -8.44 -2.75 -11.87
C LEU A 57 -7.10 -2.47 -12.54
N PHE A 58 -6.53 -1.29 -12.25
CA PHE A 58 -5.17 -0.93 -12.63
C PHE A 58 -4.49 -0.06 -11.56
N ASN A 59 -3.16 0.06 -11.66
CA ASN A 59 -2.29 0.78 -10.72
C ASN A 59 -1.62 2.01 -11.36
N PRO A 60 -2.24 3.20 -11.24
CA PRO A 60 -1.65 4.45 -11.72
C PRO A 60 -0.27 4.79 -11.12
N LEU A 61 -0.05 4.52 -9.82
CA LEU A 61 1.26 4.78 -9.18
C LEU A 61 2.35 3.81 -9.68
N GLY A 62 1.97 2.61 -10.10
CA GLY A 62 2.83 1.63 -10.76
C GLY A 62 3.09 1.91 -12.24
N GLY A 63 2.49 2.98 -12.79
CA GLY A 63 2.65 3.39 -14.18
C GLY A 63 1.61 2.82 -15.15
N ASP A 64 0.57 2.14 -14.66
CA ASP A 64 -0.53 1.69 -15.52
C ASP A 64 -1.31 2.89 -16.05
N THR A 65 -1.50 2.96 -17.36
CA THR A 65 -2.28 4.02 -18.02
C THR A 65 -3.77 3.70 -18.13
N GLY A 66 -4.17 2.51 -17.68
CA GLY A 66 -5.54 2.01 -17.73
C GLY A 66 -5.62 0.49 -17.56
N PRO A 67 -6.81 -0.10 -17.65
CA PRO A 67 -7.02 -1.54 -17.54
C PRO A 67 -6.37 -2.29 -18.71
N ALA A 68 -5.48 -3.23 -18.42
CA ALA A 68 -4.83 -4.07 -19.43
C ALA A 68 -4.49 -5.45 -18.86
N VAL A 69 -4.13 -6.41 -19.74
CA VAL A 69 -3.64 -7.71 -19.26
C VAL A 69 -2.36 -7.48 -18.45
N GLY A 70 -2.34 -7.98 -17.22
CA GLY A 70 -1.22 -7.80 -16.29
C GLY A 70 -1.39 -6.65 -15.30
N THR A 71 -2.44 -5.82 -15.43
CA THR A 71 -2.80 -4.82 -14.41
C THR A 71 -3.65 -5.46 -13.30
N PRO A 72 -3.62 -4.93 -12.07
CA PRO A 72 -2.76 -3.85 -11.58
C PRO A 72 -1.30 -4.29 -11.44
N THR A 73 -0.35 -3.53 -11.98
CA THR A 73 1.07 -3.82 -11.82
C THR A 73 1.52 -3.67 -10.37
N GLY A 74 2.56 -4.41 -9.97
CA GLY A 74 3.06 -4.41 -8.59
C GLY A 74 2.18 -5.14 -7.58
N THR A 75 1.13 -5.83 -8.03
CA THR A 75 0.20 -6.58 -7.18
C THR A 75 0.12 -8.05 -7.54
N ARG A 76 -0.15 -8.88 -6.53
CA ARG A 76 -0.58 -10.27 -6.71
C ARG A 76 -1.79 -10.55 -5.84
N TRP A 77 -2.62 -11.47 -6.30
CA TRP A 77 -3.95 -11.69 -5.76
C TRP A 77 -4.15 -13.18 -5.54
N ALA A 78 -4.73 -13.48 -4.39
CA ALA A 78 -5.27 -14.78 -4.10
C ALA A 78 -6.78 -14.60 -3.87
N PHE A 79 -7.57 -15.48 -4.46
CA PHE A 79 -8.98 -15.68 -4.13
C PHE A 79 -9.21 -17.18 -3.87
N ASP A 80 -10.22 -17.50 -3.06
CA ASP A 80 -10.63 -18.87 -2.72
C ASP A 80 -10.96 -19.74 -3.96
N THR A 81 -11.43 -19.10 -5.02
CA THR A 81 -11.80 -19.69 -6.31
C THR A 81 -10.63 -19.76 -7.30
N ALA A 82 -9.47 -19.18 -6.97
CA ALA A 82 -8.29 -19.23 -7.83
C ALA A 82 -7.62 -20.61 -7.83
N ILE A 83 -7.07 -21.02 -8.97
CA ILE A 83 -6.36 -22.30 -9.10
C ILE A 83 -5.20 -22.35 -8.10
N GLY A 84 -5.16 -23.43 -7.31
CA GLY A 84 -4.08 -23.69 -6.34
C GLY A 84 -4.32 -23.10 -4.95
N ASN A 85 -5.44 -22.41 -4.72
CA ASN A 85 -5.85 -22.00 -3.39
C ASN A 85 -6.79 -23.01 -2.72
N PRO A 86 -6.72 -23.16 -1.38
CA PRO A 86 -7.75 -23.87 -0.64
C PRO A 86 -9.07 -23.07 -0.70
N GLY A 87 -10.20 -23.76 -0.72
CA GLY A 87 -11.48 -23.12 -0.39
C GLY A 87 -11.61 -22.90 1.13
N ASP A 88 -12.58 -22.08 1.55
CA ASP A 88 -13.06 -21.94 2.94
C ASP A 88 -12.27 -20.99 3.88
N ALA A 89 -12.63 -20.99 5.18
CA ALA A 89 -12.28 -20.07 6.28
C ALA A 89 -10.78 -19.83 6.59
N ALA A 90 -9.85 -20.45 5.87
CA ALA A 90 -8.41 -20.18 6.02
C ALA A 90 -7.94 -18.99 5.15
N PHE A 91 -8.84 -18.40 4.36
CA PHE A 91 -8.52 -17.35 3.41
C PHE A 91 -8.34 -15.98 4.06
N ALA A 92 -7.15 -15.75 4.64
CA ALA A 92 -6.79 -14.52 5.33
C ALA A 92 -5.32 -14.14 5.09
N ALA A 93 -5.00 -12.85 5.18
CA ALA A 93 -3.66 -12.31 5.00
C ALA A 93 -2.65 -12.90 6.00
N ALA A 94 -3.09 -13.25 7.20
CA ALA A 94 -2.27 -13.94 8.20
C ALA A 94 -1.79 -15.33 7.73
N ASN A 95 -2.50 -15.96 6.79
CA ASN A 95 -2.19 -17.29 6.25
C ASN A 95 -1.54 -17.22 4.86
N PHE A 96 -0.99 -16.07 4.46
CA PHE A 96 -0.47 -15.85 3.11
C PHE A 96 0.51 -16.93 2.62
N ALA A 97 1.29 -17.54 3.52
CA ALA A 97 2.26 -18.58 3.17
C ALA A 97 1.60 -19.86 2.60
N GLU A 98 0.30 -20.05 2.83
CA GLU A 98 -0.49 -21.18 2.33
C GLU A 98 -1.24 -20.85 1.04
N LEU A 99 -1.19 -19.60 0.58
CA LEU A 99 -1.93 -19.11 -0.57
C LEU A 99 -1.06 -19.03 -1.83
N THR A 100 -1.68 -19.34 -2.96
CA THR A 100 -1.16 -19.13 -4.30
C THR A 100 -1.57 -17.76 -4.81
N PHE A 101 -0.57 -16.93 -5.10
CA PHE A 101 -0.74 -15.56 -5.57
C PHE A 101 -0.51 -15.44 -7.07
N LEU A 102 -1.49 -14.90 -7.80
CA LEU A 102 -1.48 -14.75 -9.25
C LEU A 102 -1.65 -13.27 -9.66
N PRO A 103 -1.31 -12.87 -10.90
CA PRO A 103 -1.79 -11.59 -11.43
C PRO A 103 -3.31 -11.49 -11.34
N PHE A 104 -3.87 -10.30 -11.12
CA PHE A 104 -5.29 -10.10 -10.85
C PHE A 104 -6.22 -10.86 -11.80
N LEU A 105 -6.03 -10.68 -13.11
CA LEU A 105 -6.88 -11.33 -14.12
C LEU A 105 -6.83 -12.87 -14.07
N ALA A 106 -5.68 -13.44 -13.72
CA ALA A 106 -5.52 -14.88 -13.56
C ALA A 106 -6.12 -15.39 -12.23
N ALA A 107 -6.02 -14.57 -11.17
CA ALA A 107 -6.62 -14.89 -9.87
C ALA A 107 -8.16 -14.92 -9.93
N VAL A 108 -8.77 -14.09 -10.79
CA VAL A 108 -10.24 -14.03 -10.96
C VAL A 108 -10.77 -14.94 -12.09
N GLY A 109 -10.03 -16.00 -12.43
CA GLY A 109 -10.50 -17.09 -13.32
C GLY A 109 -10.50 -16.80 -14.82
N GLY A 110 -10.13 -15.59 -15.27
CA GLY A 110 -10.01 -15.20 -16.68
C GLY A 110 -11.32 -15.13 -17.48
N PRO A 111 -11.40 -14.21 -18.47
CA PRO A 111 -11.00 -14.54 -19.84
C PRO A 111 -9.64 -13.91 -20.21
N THR A 112 -9.06 -14.30 -21.34
CA THR A 112 -7.77 -13.80 -21.89
C THR A 112 -7.79 -12.32 -22.31
N SER A 113 -8.73 -11.52 -21.82
CA SER A 113 -8.95 -10.12 -22.20
C SER A 113 -9.26 -9.24 -20.98
N ALA A 114 -8.79 -8.00 -21.00
CA ALA A 114 -8.92 -7.03 -19.90
C ALA A 114 -10.36 -6.49 -19.68
N GLY A 115 -11.38 -7.10 -20.32
CA GLY A 115 -12.76 -6.60 -20.35
C GLY A 115 -13.54 -6.79 -19.06
N GLY A 116 -13.06 -7.61 -18.12
CA GLY A 116 -13.61 -7.70 -16.77
C GLY A 116 -14.98 -8.40 -16.63
N ALA A 117 -15.54 -8.97 -17.70
CA ALA A 117 -16.91 -9.51 -17.74
C ALA A 117 -17.18 -10.72 -16.81
N GLY A 118 -16.13 -11.37 -16.28
CA GLY A 118 -16.25 -12.48 -15.32
C GLY A 118 -15.80 -12.15 -13.89
N VAL A 119 -15.25 -10.96 -13.67
CA VAL A 119 -14.68 -10.58 -12.36
C VAL A 119 -15.71 -10.63 -11.24
N PRO A 120 -16.94 -10.08 -11.39
CA PRO A 120 -17.95 -10.12 -10.34
C PRO A 120 -18.25 -11.51 -9.80
N ASN A 121 -18.23 -12.53 -10.68
CA ASN A 121 -18.57 -13.91 -10.32
C ASN A 121 -17.55 -14.55 -9.38
N VAL A 122 -16.35 -13.97 -9.31
CA VAL A 122 -15.25 -14.44 -8.47
C VAL A 122 -15.04 -13.54 -7.27
N VAL A 123 -15.11 -12.21 -7.43
CA VAL A 123 -14.74 -11.31 -6.34
C VAL A 123 -15.90 -10.97 -5.41
N LEU A 124 -17.15 -10.99 -5.88
CA LEU A 124 -18.29 -10.61 -5.05
C LEU A 124 -18.65 -11.74 -4.09
N GLY A 125 -18.64 -11.42 -2.80
CA GLY A 125 -18.99 -12.37 -1.74
C GLY A 125 -17.86 -13.31 -1.31
N ASN A 126 -16.69 -13.25 -1.97
CA ASN A 126 -15.55 -14.11 -1.67
C ASN A 126 -14.39 -13.30 -1.04
N PRO A 127 -13.74 -13.82 0.01
CA PRO A 127 -12.57 -13.19 0.59
C PRO A 127 -11.39 -13.24 -0.41
N GLY A 128 -10.60 -12.17 -0.41
CA GLY A 128 -9.38 -12.03 -1.19
C GLY A 128 -8.20 -11.64 -0.30
N VAL A 129 -7.00 -12.00 -0.74
CA VAL A 129 -5.74 -11.51 -0.15
C VAL A 129 -4.94 -10.84 -1.25
N LEU A 130 -4.55 -9.60 -1.00
CA LEU A 130 -3.72 -8.79 -1.88
C LEU A 130 -2.30 -8.74 -1.34
N HIS A 131 -1.33 -9.08 -2.20
CA HIS A 131 0.10 -8.90 -1.97
C HIS A 131 0.62 -7.69 -2.74
N LEU A 132 1.19 -6.72 -2.03
CA LEU A 132 1.94 -5.60 -2.59
C LEU A 132 3.40 -6.02 -2.74
N VAL A 133 3.83 -6.30 -3.96
CA VAL A 133 5.08 -7.04 -4.23
C VAL A 133 6.32 -6.31 -3.73
N ALA A 134 6.44 -5.01 -3.99
CA ALA A 134 7.63 -4.24 -3.64
C ALA A 134 7.76 -4.00 -2.12
N ALA A 135 6.63 -3.81 -1.44
CA ALA A 135 6.59 -3.60 0.00
C ALA A 135 6.58 -4.91 0.82
N ASP A 136 6.41 -6.06 0.14
CA ASP A 136 6.13 -7.37 0.73
C ASP A 136 5.03 -7.33 1.81
N VAL A 137 3.90 -6.70 1.45
CA VAL A 137 2.74 -6.50 2.33
C VAL A 137 1.58 -7.38 1.88
N TYR A 138 0.93 -8.06 2.82
CA TYR A 138 -0.29 -8.84 2.60
C TYR A 138 -1.45 -8.21 3.37
N LEU A 139 -2.60 -8.05 2.72
CA LEU A 139 -3.80 -7.49 3.32
C LEU A 139 -5.06 -8.22 2.85
N ASP A 140 -6.06 -8.30 3.73
CA ASP A 140 -7.38 -8.82 3.36
C ASP A 140 -8.12 -7.80 2.49
N ILE A 141 -8.91 -8.30 1.55
CA ILE A 141 -9.77 -7.49 0.68
C ILE A 141 -11.06 -8.22 0.36
N GLN A 142 -12.20 -7.52 0.42
CA GLN A 142 -13.50 -8.06 0.08
C GLN A 142 -14.27 -7.07 -0.80
N PHE A 143 -14.62 -7.50 -2.01
CA PHE A 143 -15.40 -6.68 -2.93
C PHE A 143 -16.88 -6.70 -2.57
N LEU A 144 -17.43 -5.51 -2.39
CA LEU A 144 -18.84 -5.29 -2.05
C LEU A 144 -19.67 -4.98 -3.31
N SER A 145 -19.07 -4.28 -4.27
CA SER A 145 -19.72 -4.01 -5.55
C SER A 145 -18.72 -3.99 -6.71
N TRP A 146 -19.20 -4.42 -7.87
CA TRP A 146 -18.49 -4.37 -9.14
C TRP A 146 -19.51 -4.28 -10.27
N THR A 147 -19.61 -3.14 -10.92
CA THR A 147 -20.58 -2.94 -12.01
C THR A 147 -19.90 -2.96 -13.38
N SER A 148 -20.64 -3.25 -14.43
CA SER A 148 -20.15 -3.23 -15.80
C SER A 148 -20.18 -1.81 -16.38
N ALA A 149 -19.46 -1.60 -17.50
CA ALA A 149 -19.49 -0.33 -18.22
C ALA A 149 -20.89 0.04 -18.78
N PHE A 150 -21.79 -0.94 -18.85
CA PHE A 150 -23.15 -0.76 -19.36
C PHE A 150 -24.17 -0.50 -18.24
N ASP A 151 -23.76 -0.62 -16.98
CA ASP A 151 -24.62 -0.32 -15.84
C ASP A 151 -24.70 1.20 -15.60
N ASN A 152 -25.74 1.64 -14.90
CA ASN A 152 -25.90 3.03 -14.46
C ASN A 152 -25.82 3.08 -12.92
N PRO A 153 -24.84 3.77 -12.31
CA PRO A 153 -23.85 4.64 -12.94
C PRO A 153 -22.54 3.88 -13.23
N GLY A 154 -22.26 3.57 -14.49
CA GLY A 154 -20.95 3.16 -15.02
C GLY A 154 -20.23 1.99 -14.33
N SER A 155 -18.90 1.95 -14.47
CA SER A 155 -17.99 0.94 -13.88
C SER A 155 -17.57 1.30 -12.45
N ALA A 156 -18.53 1.32 -11.54
CA ALA A 156 -18.30 1.44 -10.12
C ALA A 156 -17.56 0.22 -9.55
N VAL A 157 -16.82 0.45 -8.46
CA VAL A 157 -16.19 -0.59 -7.64
C VAL A 157 -16.18 -0.15 -6.19
N GLU A 158 -16.48 -1.08 -5.30
CA GLU A 158 -16.39 -0.88 -3.86
C GLU A 158 -15.82 -2.12 -3.19
N TYR A 159 -14.92 -1.92 -2.23
CA TYR A 159 -14.35 -3.00 -1.43
C TYR A 159 -13.94 -2.51 -0.03
N LEU A 160 -13.93 -3.44 0.91
CA LEU A 160 -13.26 -3.30 2.20
C LEU A 160 -11.86 -3.90 2.09
N ARG A 161 -10.90 -3.33 2.80
CA ARG A 161 -9.58 -3.93 2.96
C ARG A 161 -8.97 -3.61 4.30
N SER A 162 -8.07 -4.46 4.78
CA SER A 162 -7.26 -4.15 5.96
C SER A 162 -6.29 -3.00 5.68
N SER A 163 -5.85 -2.33 6.74
CA SER A 163 -4.86 -1.27 6.70
C SER A 163 -3.65 -1.57 7.57
N ALA A 164 -2.58 -0.81 7.41
CA ALA A 164 -1.44 -0.90 8.32
C ALA A 164 -1.91 -0.64 9.77
N ALA A 165 -1.41 -1.43 10.71
CA ALA A 165 -1.67 -1.22 12.12
C ALA A 165 -1.25 0.19 12.54
N VAL A 166 -2.14 0.91 13.23
CA VAL A 166 -1.80 2.19 13.84
C VAL A 166 -0.96 1.88 15.07
N VAL A 167 0.37 1.98 14.95
CA VAL A 167 1.25 1.88 16.12
C VAL A 167 0.98 3.10 17.02
N PRO A 168 0.43 2.94 18.24
CA PRO A 168 0.25 4.08 19.12
C PRO A 168 1.63 4.61 19.48
N VAL A 169 1.94 5.85 19.08
CA VAL A 169 3.15 6.53 19.55
C VAL A 169 3.03 6.62 21.07
N PRO A 170 3.91 5.96 21.86
CA PRO A 170 3.91 6.18 23.28
C PRO A 170 4.20 7.65 23.49
N ALA A 171 3.35 8.34 24.24
CA ALA A 171 3.50 9.76 24.53
C ALA A 171 4.87 9.99 25.19
N ALA A 172 5.89 10.29 24.39
CA ALA A 172 7.19 10.70 24.86
C ALA A 172 7.01 12.09 25.46
N LEU A 173 7.01 12.15 26.79
CA LEU A 173 6.99 13.39 27.57
C LEU A 173 8.05 14.35 27.01
N PRO A 174 7.72 15.63 26.75
CA PRO A 174 8.75 16.60 26.41
C PRO A 174 9.68 16.76 27.61
N LEU A 175 10.93 16.32 27.47
CA LEU A 175 12.01 16.75 28.36
C LEU A 175 12.18 18.26 28.16
N PHE A 176 11.54 19.06 29.02
CA PHE A 176 11.83 20.48 29.15
C PHE A 176 13.31 20.63 29.49
N ALA A 177 14.11 21.10 28.52
CA ALA A 177 15.45 21.60 28.78
C ALA A 177 15.34 22.93 29.55
N ALA A 178 15.22 22.86 30.87
CA ALA A 178 15.52 23.98 31.75
C ALA A 178 17.04 24.09 31.91
N GLY A 179 17.65 25.13 31.32
CA GLY A 179 19.08 25.38 31.36
C GLY A 179 19.43 26.86 31.52
N LEU A 180 19.29 27.35 32.76
CA LEU A 180 19.82 28.55 33.41
C LEU A 180 20.34 29.72 32.55
N ALA A 181 19.63 30.86 32.67
CA ALA A 181 20.23 32.19 32.55
C ALA A 181 21.15 32.47 33.76
N LEU A 182 22.42 32.83 33.51
CA LEU A 182 23.23 33.54 34.50
C LEU A 182 23.89 34.78 33.88
N LEU A 183 23.33 35.90 34.34
CA LEU A 183 23.76 37.28 34.30
C LEU A 183 25.30 37.46 34.36
N ARG A 184 25.88 38.21 33.41
CA ARG A 184 27.16 38.89 33.64
C ARG A 184 26.98 40.39 33.50
N TRP A 185 26.76 41.01 34.65
CA TRP A 185 26.88 42.44 34.89
C TRP A 185 28.37 42.82 34.88
N ARG A 186 28.79 43.69 33.95
CA ARG A 186 30.02 44.49 34.08
C ARG A 186 29.73 45.88 33.52
N GLY A 187 29.85 46.87 34.39
CA GLY A 187 29.35 48.23 34.19
C GLY A 187 30.38 49.22 33.72
N ARG A 188 29.91 50.45 33.48
CA ARG A 188 30.59 51.72 33.80
C ARG A 188 29.63 52.89 33.52
N ALA A 189 29.43 53.72 34.53
CA ALA A 189 28.91 55.09 34.41
C ALA A 189 30.10 56.07 34.59
N PRO A 190 29.91 57.41 34.58
CA PRO A 190 29.18 58.30 33.67
C PRO A 190 30.10 59.43 33.13
N ARG A 191 29.65 60.25 32.16
CA ARG A 191 30.08 61.68 32.04
C ARG A 191 29.22 62.47 31.03
N ALA A 192 28.57 63.53 31.52
CA ALA A 192 28.16 64.69 30.72
C ALA A 192 29.36 65.68 30.60
N PRO A 193 29.36 66.64 29.65
CA PRO A 193 28.79 67.94 29.99
C PRO A 193 28.06 68.72 28.87
N ARG A 194 27.28 69.68 29.39
CA ARG A 194 26.56 70.85 28.87
C ARG A 194 26.95 71.46 27.51
N HIS A 195 25.89 71.85 26.80
CA HIS A 195 25.87 72.86 25.72
C HIS A 195 26.19 74.26 26.27
N HIS A 196 26.94 75.02 25.47
CA HIS A 196 26.90 76.48 25.44
C HIS A 196 25.85 76.94 24.44
#